data_AF-A0A7V1JJW9-F1
#
_entry.id   AF-A0A7V1JJW9-F1
#
_cell.length_a   1.000
_cell.length_b   1.000
_cell.length_c   1.000
_cell.angle_alpha   90.00
_cell.angle_beta   90.00
_cell.angle_gamma   90.00
#
_symmetry.space_group_name_H-M   'P 1'
#
loop_
_entity.id
_entity.type
_entity.pdbx_description
1 polymer ?
#
loop_
_entity_poly.entity_id
_entity_poly.type
_entity_poly.pdbx_seq_one_letter_code
_entity_poly.pdbx_strand_id
1 'polypeptide(L)'
;SVVFTEACYGANILQKDTHDSIALRLLALQVLAVVGSTKIAYGSITPPLLGADLLGKYFWEGLQARLTLGEALQYAKVNLARDMQERQGYLDGEDQKTLISFVLYGDPSLPVAALQDRLATGSLSKGFCPAIVCQKKAQLQKSRVSDELIAAVKERVEACLPHMAQAEMRVTTLGFCNGNCGQRCALAQGVVKVGKGQARNLALTLEKSISVTGDSAHRQVVRVTVDETGHILKMAMSR
;
A
#
# COMPACT_ATOMS: atom_id res chain seq x y z
N SER A 1 19.94 -8.13 -16.58
CA SER A 1 19.59 -7.06 -15.61
C SER A 1 18.37 -7.46 -14.80
N VAL A 2 18.13 -6.83 -13.65
CA VAL A 2 16.90 -6.99 -12.85
C VAL A 2 16.13 -5.68 -12.93
N VAL A 3 14.81 -5.74 -13.14
CA VAL A 3 13.95 -4.55 -13.26
C VAL A 3 12.89 -4.57 -12.17
N PHE A 4 12.77 -3.45 -11.43
CA PHE A 4 11.61 -3.17 -10.58
C PHE A 4 10.81 -2.04 -11.22
N THR A 5 9.51 -2.24 -11.45
CA THR A 5 8.64 -1.23 -12.05
C THR A 5 7.59 -0.72 -11.04
N GLU A 6 7.74 0.55 -10.66
CA GLU A 6 6.71 1.36 -10.00
C GLU A 6 5.79 1.89 -11.11
N ALA A 7 4.92 1.02 -11.62
CA ALA A 7 3.95 1.39 -12.64
C ALA A 7 2.66 0.62 -12.46
N CYS A 8 1.54 1.32 -12.68
CA CYS A 8 0.24 0.70 -12.80
C CYS A 8 0.28 -0.34 -13.92
N TYR A 9 -0.09 -1.58 -13.60
CA TYR A 9 -0.12 -2.70 -14.55
C TYR A 9 1.26 -3.06 -15.16
N GLY A 10 2.38 -2.61 -14.57
CA GLY A 10 3.72 -2.90 -15.06
C GLY A 10 4.07 -4.39 -15.17
N ALA A 11 3.36 -5.24 -14.41
CA ALA A 11 3.46 -6.70 -14.47
C ALA A 11 2.16 -7.39 -14.93
N ASN A 12 1.22 -6.67 -15.54
CA ASN A 12 0.04 -7.33 -16.11
C ASN A 12 0.41 -8.05 -17.42
N ILE A 13 0.15 -9.35 -17.48
CA ILE A 13 0.41 -10.21 -18.66
C ILE A 13 -0.86 -10.91 -19.15
N LEU A 14 -1.97 -10.77 -18.43
CA LEU A 14 -3.20 -11.48 -18.77
C LEU A 14 -3.75 -10.94 -20.09
N GLN A 15 -3.92 -11.82 -21.08
CA GLN A 15 -4.39 -11.49 -22.43
C GLN A 15 -3.49 -10.45 -23.13
N LYS A 16 -2.18 -10.53 -22.89
CA LYS A 16 -1.17 -9.65 -23.46
C LYS A 16 -0.05 -10.42 -24.13
N ASP A 17 0.70 -9.72 -24.98
CA ASP A 17 1.91 -10.19 -25.65
C ASP A 17 3.09 -9.21 -25.44
N THR A 18 4.18 -9.41 -26.19
CA THR A 18 5.41 -8.60 -26.08
C THR A 18 5.29 -7.19 -26.66
N HIS A 19 4.20 -6.84 -27.34
CA HIS A 19 3.93 -5.52 -27.88
C HIS A 19 3.13 -4.64 -26.91
N ASP A 20 2.32 -5.24 -26.03
CA ASP A 20 1.40 -4.51 -25.15
C ASP A 20 1.61 -4.77 -23.63
N SER A 21 2.56 -5.64 -23.27
CA SER A 21 3.03 -5.84 -21.89
C SER A 21 4.48 -5.42 -21.69
N ILE A 22 4.70 -4.50 -20.73
CA ILE A 22 6.04 -4.08 -20.30
C ILE A 22 6.85 -5.28 -19.80
N ALA A 23 6.25 -6.12 -18.95
CA ALA A 23 6.92 -7.28 -18.39
C ALA A 23 7.34 -8.29 -19.48
N LEU A 24 6.42 -8.67 -20.39
CA LEU A 24 6.74 -9.63 -21.46
C LEU A 24 7.80 -9.07 -22.41
N ARG A 25 7.72 -7.77 -22.75
CA ARG A 25 8.71 -7.12 -23.58
C ARG A 25 10.10 -7.13 -22.95
N LEU A 26 10.20 -6.81 -21.66
CA LEU A 26 11.49 -6.84 -20.95
C LEU A 26 12.06 -8.26 -20.89
N LEU A 27 11.23 -9.27 -20.61
CA LEU A 27 11.66 -10.67 -20.62
C LEU A 27 12.15 -11.12 -22.01
N ALA A 28 11.48 -10.72 -23.08
CA ALA A 28 11.93 -10.97 -24.46
C ALA A 28 13.28 -10.30 -24.78
N LEU A 29 13.61 -9.20 -24.10
CA LEU A 29 14.91 -8.53 -24.14
C LEU A 29 15.94 -9.14 -23.17
N GLN A 30 15.68 -10.35 -22.67
CA GLN A 30 16.59 -11.13 -21.82
C GLN A 30 16.96 -10.46 -20.48
N VAL A 31 16.05 -9.69 -19.88
CA VAL A 31 16.20 -9.34 -18.46
C VAL A 31 16.07 -10.61 -17.60
N LEU A 32 16.82 -10.66 -16.51
CA LEU A 32 16.84 -11.80 -15.59
C LEU A 32 15.52 -11.93 -14.82
N ALA A 33 14.97 -10.78 -14.42
CA ALA A 33 13.66 -10.73 -13.79
C ALA A 33 13.02 -9.35 -13.89
N VAL A 34 11.69 -9.34 -13.81
CA VAL A 34 10.85 -8.16 -13.68
C VAL A 34 10.00 -8.31 -12.42
N VAL A 35 10.07 -7.34 -11.52
CA VAL A 35 9.16 -7.19 -10.39
C VAL A 35 8.25 -6.00 -10.64
N GLY A 36 6.94 -6.19 -10.53
CA GLY A 36 5.99 -5.11 -10.79
C GLY A 36 4.56 -5.45 -10.38
N SER A 37 3.68 -4.44 -10.47
CA SER A 37 2.27 -4.60 -10.10
C SER A 37 1.41 -5.13 -11.25
N THR A 38 0.57 -6.11 -10.97
CA THR A 38 -0.48 -6.61 -11.88
C THR A 38 -1.71 -5.70 -11.94
N LYS A 39 -1.80 -4.70 -11.04
CA LYS A 39 -2.91 -3.73 -10.91
C LYS A 39 -2.36 -2.31 -10.78
N ILE A 40 -3.25 -1.34 -10.56
CA ILE A 40 -2.87 0.03 -10.18
C ILE A 40 -1.94 -0.02 -8.95
N ALA A 41 -0.78 0.61 -9.07
CA ALA A 41 0.19 0.77 -7.99
C ALA A 41 0.08 2.20 -7.42
N TYR A 42 0.23 2.33 -6.12
CA TYR A 42 0.30 3.63 -5.45
C TYR A 42 1.65 3.73 -4.74
N GLY A 43 2.33 4.85 -4.96
CA GLY A 43 3.48 5.28 -4.19
C GLY A 43 3.13 6.45 -3.27
N SER A 44 4.17 7.01 -2.69
CA SER A 44 4.15 8.12 -1.76
C SER A 44 4.04 9.43 -2.54
N ILE A 45 3.24 10.35 -2.05
CA ILE A 45 3.15 11.73 -2.60
C ILE A 45 4.19 12.60 -1.89
N THR A 46 4.34 12.35 -0.59
CA THR A 46 5.32 12.96 0.31
C THR A 46 5.91 11.85 1.18
N PRO A 47 7.09 12.06 1.79
CA PRO A 47 7.58 11.17 2.83
C PRO A 47 6.55 10.94 3.95
N PRO A 48 6.59 9.79 4.63
CA PRO A 48 7.53 8.67 4.43
C PRO A 48 7.18 7.82 3.20
N LEU A 49 8.08 6.91 2.81
CA LEU A 49 7.80 5.99 1.71
C LEU A 49 6.65 5.03 2.06
N LEU A 50 5.79 4.76 1.09
CA LEU A 50 4.57 3.94 1.19
C LEU A 50 4.41 3.05 -0.05
N GLY A 51 3.56 2.02 0.06
CA GLY A 51 3.10 1.23 -1.07
C GLY A 51 4.23 0.72 -1.97
N ALA A 52 4.13 1.02 -3.26
CA ALA A 52 5.08 0.58 -4.28
C ALA A 52 6.51 1.10 -4.05
N ASP A 53 6.67 2.34 -3.58
CA ASP A 53 7.99 2.93 -3.32
C ASP A 53 8.69 2.23 -2.15
N LEU A 54 7.95 2.00 -1.05
CA LEU A 54 8.48 1.31 0.12
C LEU A 54 8.82 -0.15 -0.20
N LEU A 55 7.97 -0.82 -1.00
CA LEU A 55 8.25 -2.17 -1.47
C LEU A 55 9.51 -2.19 -2.34
N GLY A 56 9.66 -1.22 -3.24
CA GLY A 56 10.84 -1.08 -4.09
C GLY A 56 12.12 -0.88 -3.27
N LYS A 57 12.08 0.04 -2.29
CA LYS A 57 13.19 0.25 -1.34
C LYS A 57 13.62 -1.08 -0.71
N TYR A 58 12.69 -1.80 -0.08
CA TYR A 58 13.04 -3.05 0.60
C TYR A 58 13.46 -4.16 -0.36
N PHE A 59 12.94 -4.20 -1.57
CA PHE A 59 13.39 -5.15 -2.59
C PHE A 59 14.87 -4.92 -2.93
N TRP A 60 15.26 -3.66 -3.17
CA TRP A 60 16.66 -3.33 -3.44
C TRP A 60 17.57 -3.59 -2.24
N GLU A 61 17.12 -3.30 -1.02
CA GLU A 61 17.85 -3.67 0.21
C GLU A 61 18.04 -5.19 0.31
N GLY A 62 17.02 -5.99 0.00
CA GLY A 62 17.11 -7.45 -0.03
C GLY A 62 18.16 -7.95 -1.02
N LEU A 63 18.23 -7.35 -2.22
CA LEU A 63 19.25 -7.67 -3.21
C LEU A 63 20.66 -7.24 -2.78
N GLN A 64 20.78 -6.06 -2.16
CA GLN A 64 22.05 -5.62 -1.55
C GLN A 64 22.50 -6.57 -0.43
N ALA A 65 21.54 -7.12 0.32
CA ALA A 65 21.74 -8.14 1.35
C ALA A 65 21.93 -9.56 0.79
N ARG A 66 22.16 -9.72 -0.52
CA ARG A 66 22.50 -11.01 -1.18
C ARG A 66 21.40 -12.04 -1.21
N LEU A 67 20.17 -11.65 -0.95
CA LEU A 67 19.05 -12.54 -1.12
C LEU A 67 18.87 -12.89 -2.60
N THR A 68 18.40 -14.11 -2.87
CA THR A 68 17.90 -14.46 -4.21
C THR A 68 16.75 -13.53 -4.60
N LEU A 69 16.43 -13.43 -5.89
CA LEU A 69 15.38 -12.51 -6.34
C LEU A 69 14.02 -12.78 -5.65
N GLY A 70 13.69 -14.05 -5.42
CA GLY A 70 12.48 -14.46 -4.69
C GLY A 70 12.54 -14.06 -3.21
N GLU A 71 13.66 -14.34 -2.54
CA GLU A 71 13.86 -13.97 -1.14
C GLU A 71 13.86 -12.45 -0.94
N ALA A 72 14.42 -11.66 -1.86
CA ALA A 72 14.40 -10.21 -1.81
C ALA A 72 12.96 -9.66 -1.92
N LEU A 73 12.13 -10.22 -2.81
CA LEU A 73 10.72 -9.83 -2.88
C LEU A 73 9.94 -10.26 -1.63
N GLN A 74 10.24 -11.44 -1.07
CA GLN A 74 9.65 -11.87 0.19
C GLN A 74 10.06 -10.95 1.35
N TYR A 75 11.34 -10.63 1.47
CA TYR A 75 11.88 -9.66 2.42
C TYR A 75 11.17 -8.30 2.29
N ALA A 76 10.97 -7.84 1.06
CA ALA A 76 10.27 -6.59 0.79
C ALA A 76 8.83 -6.60 1.30
N LYS A 77 8.08 -7.67 1.00
CA LYS A 77 6.69 -7.82 1.44
C LYS A 77 6.58 -7.89 2.96
N VAL A 78 7.48 -8.63 3.62
CA VAL A 78 7.48 -8.76 5.08
C VAL A 78 7.81 -7.42 5.75
N ASN A 79 8.84 -6.71 5.29
CA ASN A 79 9.23 -5.45 5.90
C ASN A 79 8.25 -4.31 5.60
N LEU A 80 7.62 -4.26 4.42
CA LEU A 80 6.50 -3.35 4.20
C LEU A 80 5.38 -3.59 5.21
N ALA A 81 5.00 -4.86 5.41
CA ALA A 81 3.94 -5.19 6.33
C ALA A 81 4.31 -4.89 7.80
N ARG A 82 5.59 -5.06 8.17
CA ARG A 82 6.13 -4.68 9.48
C ARG A 82 6.11 -3.17 9.68
N ASP A 83 6.60 -2.39 8.71
CA ASP A 83 6.57 -0.92 8.76
C ASP A 83 5.14 -0.39 8.95
N MET A 84 4.17 -0.94 8.22
CA MET A 84 2.78 -0.51 8.36
C MET A 84 2.20 -0.94 9.70
N GLN A 85 2.53 -2.13 10.20
CA GLN A 85 2.14 -2.55 11.54
C GLN A 85 2.74 -1.65 12.63
N GLU A 86 3.99 -1.22 12.49
CA GLU A 86 4.67 -0.35 13.46
C GLU A 86 4.14 1.09 13.41
N ARG A 87 3.94 1.65 12.21
CA ARG A 87 3.52 3.05 12.03
C ARG A 87 2.03 3.27 12.30
N GLN A 88 1.17 2.40 11.77
CA GLN A 88 -0.29 2.58 11.83
C GLN A 88 -1.03 1.47 12.56
N GLY A 89 -0.38 0.37 12.95
CA GLY A 89 -0.97 -0.70 13.74
C GLY A 89 -1.73 -1.77 12.94
N TYR A 90 -1.80 -1.66 11.61
CA TYR A 90 -2.56 -2.54 10.72
C TYR A 90 -2.12 -2.42 9.26
N LEU A 91 -2.63 -3.32 8.40
CA LEU A 91 -2.59 -3.20 6.94
C LEU A 91 -3.94 -2.74 6.40
N ASP A 92 -3.97 -1.58 5.75
CA ASP A 92 -5.17 -1.11 5.06
C ASP A 92 -5.34 -1.75 3.67
N GLY A 93 -6.34 -1.28 2.93
CA GLY A 93 -6.63 -1.79 1.60
C GLY A 93 -5.53 -1.54 0.57
N GLU A 94 -4.76 -0.47 0.72
CA GLU A 94 -3.68 -0.12 -0.20
C GLU A 94 -2.43 -0.95 0.09
N ASP A 95 -2.13 -1.17 1.38
CA ASP A 95 -1.04 -2.03 1.82
C ASP A 95 -1.29 -3.48 1.36
N GLN A 96 -2.51 -3.99 1.63
CA GLN A 96 -2.94 -5.31 1.17
C GLN A 96 -2.84 -5.45 -0.35
N LYS A 97 -3.33 -4.45 -1.09
CA LYS A 97 -3.28 -4.45 -2.55
C LYS A 97 -1.83 -4.51 -3.05
N THR A 98 -0.94 -3.69 -2.49
CA THR A 98 0.48 -3.65 -2.86
C THR A 98 1.13 -5.01 -2.65
N LEU A 99 0.94 -5.61 -1.47
CA LEU A 99 1.52 -6.91 -1.11
C LEU A 99 1.05 -8.04 -2.05
N ILE A 100 -0.20 -7.98 -2.51
CA ILE A 100 -0.80 -9.00 -3.36
C ILE A 100 -0.47 -8.75 -4.84
N SER A 101 -0.50 -7.51 -5.30
CA SER A 101 -0.42 -7.20 -6.73
C SER A 101 0.99 -7.20 -7.28
N PHE A 102 2.02 -6.99 -6.45
CA PHE A 102 3.41 -7.07 -6.87
C PHE A 102 3.90 -8.52 -6.99
N VAL A 103 4.31 -8.87 -8.20
CA VAL A 103 4.76 -10.23 -8.58
C VAL A 103 6.15 -10.17 -9.19
N LEU A 104 6.82 -11.32 -9.23
CA LEU A 104 8.10 -11.53 -9.90
C LEU A 104 7.89 -12.43 -11.11
N TYR A 105 8.40 -12.01 -12.27
CA TYR A 105 8.62 -12.87 -13.43
C TYR A 105 10.11 -13.06 -13.65
N GLY A 106 10.54 -14.31 -13.83
CA GLY A 106 11.96 -14.71 -13.87
C GLY A 106 12.20 -15.90 -12.96
N ASP A 107 13.46 -16.33 -12.83
CA ASP A 107 13.84 -17.40 -11.92
C ASP A 107 14.06 -16.82 -10.49
N PRO A 108 13.20 -17.14 -9.52
CA PRO A 108 13.30 -16.60 -8.16
C PRO A 108 14.53 -17.11 -7.40
N SER A 109 15.15 -18.20 -7.84
CA SER A 109 16.33 -18.80 -7.18
C SER A 109 17.64 -18.14 -7.56
N LEU A 110 17.64 -17.24 -8.54
CA LEU A 110 18.86 -16.60 -9.02
C LEU A 110 19.48 -15.70 -7.94
N PRO A 111 20.74 -15.96 -7.54
CA PRO A 111 21.51 -15.04 -6.72
C PRO A 111 22.01 -13.87 -7.58
N VAL A 112 22.00 -12.66 -7.05
CA VAL A 112 22.61 -11.50 -7.73
C VAL A 112 24.13 -11.50 -7.44
N ALA A 113 24.88 -12.23 -8.27
CA ALA A 113 26.33 -12.43 -8.13
C ALA A 113 27.20 -11.16 -8.34
N ALA A 114 26.61 -10.03 -8.75
CA ALA A 114 27.35 -8.88 -9.29
C ALA A 114 27.71 -7.76 -8.29
N LEU A 115 27.28 -7.83 -7.03
CA LEU A 115 27.85 -6.96 -5.99
C LEU A 115 28.86 -7.84 -5.21
N GLN A 116 29.97 -7.33 -4.67
CA GLN A 116 30.86 -8.11 -3.80
C GLN A 116 30.74 -7.67 -2.34
N ASP A 117 31.14 -8.57 -1.44
CA ASP A 117 31.16 -8.55 0.03
C ASP A 117 29.92 -9.03 0.79
N ARG A 118 30.19 -9.92 1.76
CA ARG A 118 29.20 -10.74 2.52
C ARG A 118 28.80 -10.02 3.81
N LEU A 119 27.51 -9.80 4.00
CA LEU A 119 26.92 -9.55 5.32
C LEU A 119 25.85 -10.60 5.62
N ALA A 120 25.78 -10.97 6.90
CA ALA A 120 25.10 -12.15 7.41
C ALA A 120 23.59 -12.18 7.15
N THR A 121 23.10 -13.35 6.79
CA THR A 121 21.70 -13.72 6.61
C THR A 121 20.96 -13.68 7.95
N GLY A 122 20.01 -12.75 8.08
CA GLY A 122 19.07 -12.72 9.20
C GLY A 122 18.04 -13.85 9.08
N SER A 123 17.87 -14.61 10.16
CA SER A 123 16.85 -15.65 10.30
C SER A 123 15.45 -15.09 10.02
N LEU A 124 14.67 -15.75 9.16
CA LEU A 124 13.23 -15.50 9.04
C LEU A 124 12.59 -15.74 10.42
N SER A 125 12.09 -14.67 11.06
CA SER A 125 11.48 -14.73 12.38
C SER A 125 10.12 -15.45 12.34
N LYS A 126 9.74 -16.05 13.48
CA LYS A 126 8.41 -16.64 13.77
C LYS A 126 7.24 -15.86 13.16
N GLY A 127 6.17 -16.59 12.81
CA GLY A 127 4.99 -16.10 12.08
C GLY A 127 4.53 -14.70 12.49
N PHE A 128 4.69 -13.76 11.56
CA PHE A 128 4.20 -12.38 11.67
C PHE A 128 2.86 -12.29 10.95
N CYS A 129 1.79 -11.97 11.70
CA CYS A 129 0.44 -11.79 11.16
C CYS A 129 -0.12 -10.43 11.62
N PRO A 130 0.06 -9.36 10.83
CA PRO A 130 -0.45 -8.04 11.19
C PRO A 130 -1.98 -8.00 11.13
N ALA A 131 -2.58 -7.07 11.87
CA ALA A 131 -4.02 -6.84 11.79
C ALA A 131 -4.37 -6.27 10.41
N ILE A 132 -5.48 -6.70 9.79
CA ILE A 132 -5.88 -6.18 8.47
C ILE A 132 -7.23 -5.46 8.55
N VAL A 133 -7.37 -4.35 7.82
CA VAL A 133 -8.65 -3.65 7.68
C VAL A 133 -9.56 -4.44 6.75
N CYS A 134 -10.76 -4.75 7.22
CA CYS A 134 -11.78 -5.46 6.47
C CYS A 134 -12.46 -4.55 5.44
N GLN A 135 -12.25 -4.82 4.15
CA GLN A 135 -12.86 -4.03 3.07
C GLN A 135 -14.35 -4.34 2.84
N LYS A 136 -14.89 -5.46 3.37
CA LYS A 136 -16.32 -5.82 3.21
C LYS A 136 -17.28 -4.94 4.03
N LYS A 137 -16.77 -4.17 5.00
CA LYS A 137 -17.61 -3.36 5.91
C LYS A 137 -17.14 -1.93 6.14
N ALA A 138 -16.16 -1.45 5.37
CA ALA A 138 -15.56 -0.12 5.55
C ALA A 138 -16.53 1.08 5.32
N GLN A 139 -17.84 0.87 5.23
CA GLN A 139 -18.81 1.91 4.85
C GLN A 139 -19.84 2.30 5.92
N LEU A 140 -19.88 1.73 7.14
CA LEU A 140 -21.13 1.79 7.92
C LEU A 140 -21.10 2.38 9.33
N GLN A 141 -20.02 3.00 9.81
CA GLN A 141 -20.10 3.77 11.06
C GLN A 141 -19.46 5.15 10.94
N LYS A 142 -20.31 6.18 10.85
CA LYS A 142 -19.95 7.58 11.14
C LYS A 142 -19.52 7.64 12.60
N SER A 143 -18.22 7.71 12.85
CA SER A 143 -17.70 8.04 14.17
C SER A 143 -17.91 9.53 14.43
N ARG A 144 -18.36 9.89 15.63
CA ARG A 144 -18.30 11.28 16.09
C ARG A 144 -16.84 11.57 16.44
N VAL A 145 -16.15 12.26 15.54
CA VAL A 145 -14.84 12.86 15.78
C VAL A 145 -15.05 14.32 16.14
N SER A 146 -14.19 14.88 17.00
CA SER A 146 -14.31 16.29 17.38
C SER A 146 -14.02 17.20 16.18
N ASP A 147 -14.70 18.35 16.12
CA ASP A 147 -14.55 19.30 15.02
C ASP A 147 -13.13 19.89 15.00
N GLU A 148 -12.46 19.98 16.16
CA GLU A 148 -11.08 20.45 16.27
C GLU A 148 -10.10 19.49 15.56
N LEU A 149 -10.30 18.17 15.71
CA LEU A 149 -9.45 17.18 15.04
C LEU A 149 -9.66 17.22 13.53
N ILE A 150 -10.91 17.36 13.08
CA ILE A 150 -11.23 17.52 11.66
C ILE A 150 -10.55 18.76 11.08
N ALA A 151 -10.61 19.89 11.80
CA ALA A 151 -9.97 21.13 11.38
C ALA A 151 -8.44 20.98 11.30
N ALA A 152 -7.80 20.39 12.31
CA ALA A 152 -6.36 20.16 12.34
C ALA A 152 -5.89 19.25 11.19
N VAL A 153 -6.66 18.21 10.86
CA VAL A 153 -6.33 17.33 9.72
C VAL A 153 -6.51 18.06 8.39
N LYS A 154 -7.58 18.86 8.23
CA LYS A 154 -7.76 19.67 7.01
C LYS A 154 -6.60 20.62 6.78
N GLU A 155 -6.18 21.35 7.82
CA GLU A 155 -5.04 22.28 7.73
C GLU A 155 -3.75 21.56 7.28
N ARG A 156 -3.44 20.40 7.87
CA ARG A 156 -2.26 19.61 7.49
C ARG A 156 -2.35 19.07 6.07
N VAL A 157 -3.53 18.60 5.64
CA VAL A 157 -3.73 18.12 4.27
C VAL A 157 -3.63 19.28 3.28
N GLU A 158 -4.18 20.45 3.58
CA GLU A 158 -4.08 21.64 2.74
C GLU A 158 -2.63 22.14 2.62
N ALA A 159 -1.83 22.02 3.69
CA ALA A 159 -0.40 22.33 3.63
C ALA A 159 0.38 21.44 2.65
N CYS A 160 -0.01 20.17 2.51
CA CYS A 160 0.60 19.23 1.56
C CYS A 160 -0.05 19.27 0.17
N LEU A 161 -1.35 19.51 0.09
CA LEU A 161 -2.18 19.48 -1.10
C LEU A 161 -3.13 20.70 -1.12
N PRO A 162 -2.65 21.91 -1.46
CA PRO A 162 -3.45 23.14 -1.40
C PRO A 162 -4.73 23.08 -2.25
N HIS A 163 -4.70 22.33 -3.35
CA HIS A 163 -5.85 22.14 -4.23
C HIS A 163 -6.99 21.34 -3.57
N MET A 164 -6.73 20.62 -2.49
CA MET A 164 -7.74 19.90 -1.71
C MET A 164 -8.44 20.78 -0.67
N ALA A 165 -8.14 22.09 -0.64
CA ALA A 165 -8.89 23.03 0.18
C ALA A 165 -10.39 22.94 -0.10
N GLN A 166 -11.20 22.97 0.96
CA GLN A 166 -12.67 22.82 0.89
C GLN A 166 -13.17 21.45 0.38
N ALA A 167 -12.32 20.41 0.31
CA ALA A 167 -12.78 19.07 -0.03
C ALA A 167 -13.79 18.52 0.99
N GLU A 168 -14.75 17.71 0.51
CA GLU A 168 -15.64 16.98 1.39
C GLU A 168 -14.84 15.92 2.14
N MET A 169 -14.97 15.88 3.47
CA MET A 169 -14.24 14.94 4.31
C MET A 169 -15.20 13.95 4.95
N ARG A 170 -14.87 12.65 4.84
CA ARG A 170 -15.61 11.55 5.46
C ARG A 170 -14.70 10.78 6.39
N VAL A 171 -15.11 10.65 7.65
CA VAL A 171 -14.40 9.82 8.63
C VAL A 171 -14.94 8.40 8.59
N THR A 172 -14.04 7.42 8.54
CA THR A 172 -14.38 6.01 8.49
C THR A 172 -13.84 5.28 9.71
N THR A 173 -14.74 4.61 10.44
CA THR A 173 -14.33 3.69 11.52
C THR A 173 -13.73 2.42 10.92
N LEU A 174 -12.56 2.01 11.41
CA LEU A 174 -11.85 0.83 10.92
C LEU A 174 -12.35 -0.45 11.61
N GLY A 175 -12.73 -1.43 10.80
CA GLY A 175 -13.03 -2.78 11.27
C GLY A 175 -11.88 -3.73 10.94
N PHE A 176 -11.34 -4.40 11.95
CA PHE A 176 -10.20 -5.31 11.79
C PHE A 176 -10.62 -6.78 11.67
N CYS A 177 -10.09 -7.50 10.69
CA CYS A 177 -10.25 -8.95 10.57
C CYS A 177 -8.90 -9.66 10.48
N ASN A 178 -8.93 -10.99 10.51
CA ASN A 178 -7.76 -11.87 10.35
C ASN A 178 -7.63 -12.41 8.91
N GLY A 179 -8.33 -11.81 7.94
CA GLY A 179 -8.34 -12.28 6.54
C GLY A 179 -9.13 -13.57 6.28
N ASN A 180 -9.40 -14.38 7.30
CA ASN A 180 -10.15 -15.62 7.17
C ASN A 180 -11.68 -15.42 7.21
N CYS A 181 -12.14 -14.22 6.88
CA CYS A 181 -13.57 -13.95 6.71
C CYS A 181 -13.98 -14.34 5.28
N GLY A 182 -14.32 -15.61 5.09
CA GLY A 182 -14.88 -16.12 3.82
C GLY A 182 -16.21 -15.44 3.47
N GLN A 183 -17.23 -16.21 3.09
CA GLN A 183 -18.57 -15.64 2.83
C GLN A 183 -19.25 -15.09 4.11
N ARG A 184 -18.75 -15.45 5.30
CA ARG A 184 -19.29 -14.99 6.59
C ARG A 184 -18.21 -14.21 7.34
N CYS A 185 -18.34 -12.89 7.37
CA CYS A 185 -17.50 -12.02 8.18
C CYS A 185 -18.24 -11.69 9.47
N ALA A 186 -17.69 -12.06 10.63
CA ALA A 186 -18.33 -11.79 11.93
C ALA A 186 -18.46 -10.28 12.20
N LEU A 187 -17.55 -9.47 11.66
CA LEU A 187 -17.73 -8.02 11.58
C LEU A 187 -18.93 -7.67 10.71
N ALA A 188 -19.10 -8.27 9.52
CA ALA A 188 -20.26 -8.04 8.64
C ALA A 188 -21.60 -8.34 9.33
N GLN A 189 -21.60 -9.33 10.22
CA GLN A 189 -22.78 -9.76 10.99
C GLN A 189 -23.01 -8.98 12.29
N GLY A 190 -22.12 -8.04 12.66
CA GLY A 190 -22.27 -7.20 13.85
C GLY A 190 -22.01 -7.92 15.18
N VAL A 191 -21.38 -9.09 15.14
CA VAL A 191 -21.21 -9.98 16.30
C VAL A 191 -19.94 -9.68 17.09
N VAL A 192 -18.96 -9.00 16.49
CA VAL A 192 -17.66 -8.73 17.12
C VAL A 192 -17.64 -7.34 17.74
N LYS A 193 -17.52 -7.28 19.08
CA LYS A 193 -17.08 -6.07 19.77
C LYS A 193 -15.62 -5.82 19.39
N VAL A 194 -15.32 -4.63 18.86
CA VAL A 194 -13.96 -4.15 18.59
C VAL A 194 -13.12 -4.43 19.83
N GLY A 195 -12.04 -5.19 19.68
CA GLY A 195 -11.18 -5.55 20.80
C GLY A 195 -10.66 -4.28 21.47
N LYS A 196 -10.88 -4.15 22.78
CA LYS A 196 -10.30 -3.08 23.60
C LYS A 196 -8.78 -3.15 23.45
N GLY A 197 -8.20 -2.26 22.63
CA GLY A 197 -6.77 -2.23 22.34
C GLY A 197 -6.41 -2.05 20.85
N GLN A 198 -7.37 -2.04 19.92
CA GLN A 198 -7.07 -1.82 18.51
C GLN A 198 -6.98 -0.33 18.15
N ALA A 199 -5.95 -0.01 17.36
CA ALA A 199 -5.42 1.31 17.03
C ALA A 199 -6.46 2.44 17.05
N ARG A 200 -6.18 3.46 17.87
CA ARG A 200 -6.97 4.71 17.94
C ARG A 200 -6.78 5.61 16.70
N ASN A 201 -6.08 5.11 15.68
CA ASN A 201 -5.85 5.80 14.42
C ASN A 201 -7.14 5.90 13.61
N LEU A 202 -7.33 7.04 12.97
CA LEU A 202 -8.52 7.35 12.17
C LEU A 202 -8.16 7.34 10.70
N ALA A 203 -9.05 6.78 9.87
CA ALA A 203 -8.97 6.90 8.43
C ALA A 203 -9.99 7.94 7.95
N LEU A 204 -9.48 8.97 7.27
CA LEU A 204 -10.26 10.03 6.66
C LEU A 204 -10.14 9.94 5.14
N THR A 205 -11.24 10.21 4.45
CA THR A 205 -11.28 10.31 2.99
C THR A 205 -11.72 11.72 2.63
N LEU A 206 -10.89 12.44 1.88
CA LEU A 206 -11.21 13.71 1.27
C LEU A 206 -11.55 13.50 -0.19
N GLU A 207 -12.62 14.11 -0.66
CA GLU A 207 -13.08 14.01 -2.05
C GLU A 207 -13.33 15.41 -2.62
N LYS A 208 -12.80 15.67 -3.82
CA LYS A 208 -13.03 16.93 -4.53
C LYS A 208 -13.20 16.68 -6.03
N SER A 209 -14.19 17.35 -6.61
CA SER A 209 -14.36 17.43 -8.06
C SER A 209 -13.64 18.66 -8.58
N ILE A 210 -12.68 18.45 -9.47
CA ILE A 210 -11.87 19.50 -10.09
C ILE A 210 -12.35 19.63 -11.55
N SER A 211 -12.78 20.82 -11.94
CA SER A 211 -13.13 21.11 -13.34
C SER A 211 -11.88 21.02 -14.20
N VAL A 212 -11.92 20.18 -15.24
CA VAL A 212 -10.87 20.06 -16.26
C VAL A 212 -11.35 20.78 -17.51
N THR A 213 -10.43 21.19 -18.39
CA THR A 213 -10.76 21.85 -19.65
C THR A 213 -11.79 21.02 -20.45
N GLY A 214 -12.98 21.60 -20.70
CA GLY A 214 -14.15 20.92 -21.27
C GLY A 214 -15.28 20.68 -20.25
N ASP A 215 -16.36 19.99 -20.63
CA ASP A 215 -17.48 19.63 -19.73
C ASP A 215 -17.16 18.44 -18.81
N SER A 216 -15.89 18.19 -18.51
CA SER A 216 -15.45 17.03 -17.72
C SER A 216 -14.95 17.46 -16.34
N ALA A 217 -15.37 16.71 -15.31
CA ALA A 217 -14.90 16.89 -13.94
C ALA A 217 -14.03 15.69 -13.55
N HIS A 218 -12.82 15.96 -13.07
CA HIS A 218 -11.94 14.95 -12.48
C HIS A 218 -12.23 14.84 -10.98
N ARG A 219 -12.60 13.64 -10.53
CA ARG A 219 -12.82 13.38 -9.10
C ARG A 219 -11.54 12.87 -8.47
N GLN A 220 -11.00 13.64 -7.54
CA GLN A 220 -9.82 13.28 -6.78
C GLN A 220 -10.22 12.81 -5.37
N VAL A 221 -9.65 11.70 -4.95
CA VAL A 221 -9.87 11.08 -3.65
C VAL A 221 -8.53 10.97 -2.94
N VAL A 222 -8.44 11.53 -1.74
CA VAL A 222 -7.27 11.45 -0.87
C VAL A 222 -7.67 10.70 0.39
N ARG A 223 -6.95 9.63 0.69
CA ARG A 223 -7.12 8.86 1.92
C ARG A 223 -5.97 9.20 2.86
N VAL A 224 -6.32 9.54 4.10
CA VAL A 224 -5.39 9.96 5.14
C VAL A 224 -5.59 9.09 6.36
N THR A 225 -4.50 8.53 6.87
CA THR A 225 -4.48 7.88 8.18
C THR A 225 -3.79 8.83 9.16
N VAL A 226 -4.45 9.10 10.28
CA VAL A 226 -3.93 9.98 11.33
C VAL A 226 -3.93 9.26 12.68
N ASP A 227 -3.04 9.70 13.57
CA ASP A 227 -3.10 9.31 14.98
C ASP A 227 -4.19 10.09 15.75
N GLU A 228 -4.27 9.86 17.06
CA GLU A 228 -5.22 10.53 17.96
C GLU A 228 -5.06 12.05 18.03
N THR A 229 -3.86 12.55 17.72
CA THR A 229 -3.52 13.98 17.76
C THR A 229 -3.76 14.67 16.42
N GLY A 230 -4.11 13.90 15.38
CA GLY A 230 -4.28 14.40 14.02
C GLY A 230 -2.97 14.45 13.23
N HIS A 231 -1.89 13.85 13.73
CA HIS A 231 -0.65 13.72 12.98
C HIS A 231 -0.84 12.72 11.82
N ILE A 232 -0.43 13.11 10.61
CA ILE A 232 -0.56 12.28 9.42
C ILE A 232 0.49 11.18 9.45
N LEU A 233 0.03 9.93 9.58
CA LEU A 233 0.86 8.72 9.53
C LEU A 233 1.07 8.25 8.09
N LYS A 234 0.04 8.41 7.26
CA LYS A 234 0.02 7.97 5.86
C LYS A 234 -0.97 8.80 5.06
N MET A 235 -0.62 9.09 3.81
CA MET A 235 -1.51 9.73 2.84
C MET A 235 -1.35 9.08 1.46
N ALA A 236 -2.48 8.80 0.82
CA ALA A 236 -2.53 8.24 -0.52
C ALA A 236 -3.62 8.95 -1.35
N MET A 237 -3.44 9.00 -2.66
CA MET A 237 -4.26 9.80 -3.56
C MET A 237 -4.55 9.04 -4.85
N SER A 238 -5.78 9.15 -5.33
CA SER A 238 -6.13 8.73 -6.69
C SER A 238 -5.52 9.68 -7.71
N ARG A 239 -4.89 9.13 -8.74
CA ARG A 239 -4.42 9.87 -9.92
C ARG A 239 -5.40 9.72 -11.07
#